data_AF-A0AAD4EP30-F1
#
_entry.id   AF-A0AAD4EP30-F1
#
_cell.length_a   1.000
_cell.length_b   1.000
_cell.length_c   1.000
_cell.angle_alpha   90.00
_cell.angle_beta   90.00
_cell.angle_gamma   90.00
#
_symmetry.space_group_name_H-M   'P 1'
#
loop_
_entity.id
_entity.type
_entity.pdbx_description
1 polymer ?
#
loop_
_entity_poly.entity_id
_entity_poly.type
_entity_poly.pdbx_seq_one_letter_code
_entity_poly.pdbx_strand_id
1 'polypeptide(L)'
;MLDKEHLRLPNQAGDDNIYVLGRIDQHNVVMACLPGQYGTNNAAIVATNLKRSFQNIRATLMVGIGGGSPGQADLYLGDVVVGRRVMQYDMGKMIAGGLFQETADAKVPAWLLNSAVSALSK
;
A
#
# COMPACT_ATOMS: atom_id res chain seq x y z
N MET A 1 0.55 17.49 5.41
CA MET A 1 0.53 16.21 4.69
C MET A 1 0.51 16.46 3.19
N LEU A 2 -0.47 17.21 2.68
CA LEU A 2 -0.41 17.82 1.35
C LEU A 2 0.10 19.26 1.45
N ASP A 3 0.78 19.74 0.40
CA ASP A 3 1.18 21.15 0.31
C ASP A 3 0.02 22.02 -0.17
N LYS A 4 -0.87 21.44 -0.99
CA LYS A 4 -2.11 22.06 -1.47
C LYS A 4 -3.22 21.02 -1.58
N GLU A 5 -4.40 21.35 -1.10
CA GLU A 5 -5.62 20.59 -1.34
C GLU A 5 -6.34 21.07 -2.60
N HIS A 6 -6.90 20.13 -3.36
CA HIS A 6 -7.73 20.38 -4.53
C HIS A 6 -9.20 20.16 -4.16
N LEU A 7 -10.09 20.80 -4.93
CA LEU A 7 -11.52 20.55 -4.80
C LEU A 7 -11.83 19.07 -5.05
N ARG A 8 -12.78 18.53 -4.28
CA ARG A 8 -13.27 17.17 -4.48
C ARG A 8 -13.91 17.06 -5.87
N LEU A 9 -13.63 15.95 -6.54
CA LEU A 9 -14.29 15.58 -7.79
C LEU A 9 -15.44 14.62 -7.49
N PRO A 10 -16.51 14.60 -8.30
CA PRO A 10 -17.52 13.57 -8.21
C PRO A 10 -16.90 12.20 -8.47
N ASN A 11 -17.31 11.20 -7.68
CA ASN A 11 -16.85 9.84 -7.87
C ASN A 11 -17.38 9.25 -9.19
N GLN A 12 -16.64 8.30 -9.75
CA GLN A 12 -17.14 7.51 -10.86
C GLN A 12 -18.26 6.57 -10.40
N ALA A 13 -19.14 6.19 -11.32
CA ALA A 13 -20.22 5.25 -11.03
C ALA A 13 -19.66 3.93 -10.45
N GLY A 14 -20.23 3.47 -9.33
CA GLY A 14 -19.81 2.27 -8.61
C GLY A 14 -18.49 2.40 -7.84
N ASP A 15 -18.01 3.63 -7.62
CA ASP A 15 -16.89 3.94 -6.73
C ASP A 15 -17.37 4.69 -5.48
N ASP A 16 -17.44 3.97 -4.36
CA ASP A 16 -17.87 4.50 -3.07
C ASP A 16 -16.70 4.99 -2.20
N ASN A 17 -15.48 5.04 -2.75
CA ASN A 17 -14.32 5.55 -2.02
C ASN A 17 -14.46 7.05 -1.76
N ILE A 18 -14.04 7.50 -0.57
CA ILE A 18 -13.91 8.93 -0.29
C ILE A 18 -12.47 9.36 -0.57
N TYR A 19 -12.30 10.32 -1.46
CA TYR A 19 -10.99 10.83 -1.86
C TYR A 19 -10.64 12.18 -1.24
N VAL A 20 -9.38 12.32 -0.84
CA VAL A 20 -8.72 13.61 -0.63
C VAL A 20 -7.77 13.83 -1.81
N LEU A 21 -7.94 14.96 -2.49
CA LEU A 21 -7.18 15.32 -3.68
C LEU A 21 -6.25 16.48 -3.35
N GLY A 22 -5.04 16.45 -3.89
CA GLY A 22 -4.13 17.57 -3.71
C GLY A 22 -2.80 17.38 -4.40
N ARG A 23 -1.78 18.02 -3.85
CA ARG A 23 -0.44 18.06 -4.40
C ARG A 23 0.62 18.04 -3.30
N ILE A 24 1.70 17.31 -3.54
CA ILE A 24 2.97 17.40 -2.80
C ILE A 24 4.05 17.74 -3.84
N ASP A 25 4.72 18.87 -3.66
CA ASP A 25 5.65 19.44 -4.62
C ASP A 25 5.07 19.46 -6.05
N GLN A 26 5.71 18.78 -7.02
CA GLN A 26 5.23 18.72 -8.42
C GLN A 26 4.29 17.54 -8.68
N HIS A 27 3.92 16.77 -7.66
CA HIS A 27 3.14 15.54 -7.80
C HIS A 27 1.70 15.73 -7.35
N ASN A 28 0.75 15.47 -8.25
CA ASN A 28 -0.65 15.31 -7.86
C ASN A 28 -0.83 14.02 -7.06
N VAL A 29 -1.53 14.12 -5.94
CA VAL A 29 -1.75 13.02 -4.99
C VAL A 29 -3.25 12.81 -4.80
N VAL A 30 -3.65 11.54 -4.82
CA VAL A 30 -4.99 11.08 -4.48
C VAL A 30 -4.85 10.15 -3.29
N MET A 31 -5.55 10.45 -2.20
CA MET A 31 -5.57 9.63 -0.99
C MET A 31 -6.97 9.09 -0.77
N ALA A 32 -7.06 7.83 -0.35
CA ALA A 32 -8.29 7.19 0.08
C ALA A 32 -8.02 6.40 1.37
N CYS A 33 -9.04 6.32 2.23
CA CYS A 33 -8.98 5.53 3.46
C CYS A 33 -9.83 4.26 3.32
N LEU A 34 -9.50 3.23 4.10
CA LEU A 34 -10.31 2.01 4.15
C LEU A 34 -11.66 2.28 4.83
N PRO A 35 -12.77 1.71 4.33
CA PRO A 35 -14.10 1.92 4.90
C PRO A 35 -14.29 1.08 6.18
N GLY A 36 -14.09 1.69 7.35
CA GLY A 36 -14.49 1.17 8.67
C GLY A 36 -13.69 -0.03 9.20
N GLN A 37 -13.38 -1.02 8.37
CA GLN A 37 -12.64 -2.23 8.74
C GLN A 37 -11.34 -2.35 7.95
N TYR A 38 -10.26 -2.70 8.66
CA TYR A 38 -8.99 -3.06 8.06
C TYR A 38 -9.07 -4.43 7.37
N GLY A 39 -8.15 -4.70 6.45
CA GLY A 39 -8.05 -5.99 5.78
C GLY A 39 -7.60 -5.90 4.33
N THR A 40 -7.04 -6.98 3.82
CA THR A 40 -6.50 -7.07 2.45
C THR A 40 -7.58 -6.92 1.39
N ASN A 41 -8.77 -7.49 1.61
CA ASN A 41 -9.89 -7.39 0.67
C ASN A 41 -10.40 -5.94 0.52
N ASN A 42 -10.65 -5.26 1.64
CA ASN A 42 -11.07 -3.84 1.60
C ASN A 42 -10.00 -2.97 0.95
N ALA A 43 -8.72 -3.20 1.27
CA ALA A 43 -7.61 -2.48 0.64
C ALA A 43 -7.53 -2.73 -0.88
N ALA A 44 -7.77 -3.98 -1.33
CA ALA A 44 -7.81 -4.31 -2.75
C ALA A 44 -8.97 -3.62 -3.48
N ILE A 45 -10.16 -3.56 -2.87
CA ILE A 45 -11.33 -2.86 -3.43
C ILE A 45 -11.04 -1.37 -3.55
N VAL A 46 -10.56 -0.73 -2.48
CA VAL A 46 -10.21 0.70 -2.48
C VAL A 46 -9.16 1.00 -3.55
N ALA A 47 -8.08 0.22 -3.61
CA ALA A 47 -7.00 0.42 -4.58
C ALA A 47 -7.48 0.19 -6.04
N THR A 48 -8.36 -0.79 -6.26
CA THR A 48 -8.92 -1.08 -7.59
C THR A 48 -9.79 0.08 -8.07
N ASN A 49 -10.69 0.57 -7.22
CA ASN A 49 -11.54 1.73 -7.52
C ASN A 49 -10.71 3.00 -7.73
N LEU A 50 -9.69 3.24 -6.89
CA LEU A 50 -8.76 4.36 -7.03
C LEU A 50 -8.07 4.37 -8.39
N LYS A 51 -7.57 3.22 -8.87
CA LYS A 51 -6.97 3.09 -10.20
C LYS A 51 -7.98 3.26 -11.33
N ARG A 52 -9.21 2.77 -11.14
CA ARG A 52 -10.29 2.92 -12.14
C ARG A 52 -10.70 4.38 -12.30
N SER A 53 -10.90 5.08 -11.18
CA SER A 53 -11.38 6.46 -11.14
C SER A 53 -10.30 7.48 -11.55
N PHE A 54 -9.03 7.19 -11.29
CA PHE A 54 -7.89 8.06 -11.61
C PHE A 54 -6.89 7.34 -12.52
N GLN A 55 -7.18 7.34 -13.82
CA GLN A 55 -6.42 6.59 -14.82
C GLN A 55 -4.97 7.06 -15.00
N ASN A 56 -4.64 8.28 -14.57
CA ASN A 56 -3.30 8.86 -14.69
C ASN A 56 -2.37 8.52 -13.49
N ILE A 57 -2.78 7.62 -12.61
CA ILE A 57 -1.96 7.18 -11.48
C ILE A 57 -0.73 6.41 -11.97
N ARG A 58 0.45 6.89 -11.61
CA ARG A 58 1.75 6.28 -11.95
C ARG A 58 2.29 5.33 -10.90
N ALA A 59 1.90 5.52 -9.64
CA ALA A 59 2.30 4.69 -8.52
C ALA A 59 1.22 4.73 -7.42
N THR A 60 1.09 3.64 -6.67
CA THR A 60 0.18 3.54 -5.52
C THR A 60 1.00 3.09 -4.31
N LEU A 61 0.81 3.78 -3.19
CA LEU A 61 1.45 3.45 -1.92
C LEU A 61 0.38 3.00 -0.94
N MET A 62 0.60 1.87 -0.27
CA MET A 62 -0.20 1.46 0.88
C MET A 62 0.51 1.94 2.14
N VAL A 63 -0.13 2.81 2.90
CA VAL A 63 0.44 3.43 4.10
C VAL A 63 -0.44 3.05 5.29
N GLY A 64 0.20 2.58 6.36
CA GLY A 64 -0.48 2.16 7.57
C GLY A 64 0.52 1.85 8.66
N ILE A 65 0.01 1.49 9.83
CA ILE A 65 0.82 1.01 10.95
C ILE A 65 1.04 -0.50 10.81
N GLY A 66 2.19 -0.98 11.27
CA GLY A 66 2.54 -2.40 11.31
C GLY A 66 3.22 -2.77 12.62
N GLY A 67 3.15 -4.04 12.99
CA GLY A 67 3.93 -4.60 14.10
C GLY A 67 5.30 -5.07 13.63
N GLY A 68 6.34 -4.81 14.42
CA GLY A 68 7.66 -5.41 14.24
C GLY A 68 7.76 -6.71 15.03
N SER A 69 8.19 -7.79 14.38
CA SER A 69 8.59 -9.02 15.07
C SER A 69 10.10 -8.98 15.30
N PRO A 70 10.59 -9.24 16.53
CA PRO A 70 12.02 -9.36 16.78
C PRO A 70 12.66 -10.37 15.82
N GLY A 71 13.80 -10.00 15.25
CA GLY A 71 14.50 -10.80 14.24
C GLY A 71 15.94 -10.33 14.10
N GLN A 72 16.48 -10.37 12.88
CA GLN A 72 17.84 -9.92 12.59
C GLN A 72 17.97 -8.40 12.45
N ALA A 73 16.86 -7.67 12.32
CA ALA A 73 16.86 -6.22 12.19
C ALA A 73 16.49 -5.56 13.51
N ASP A 74 17.21 -4.50 13.87
CA ASP A 74 16.82 -3.61 14.96
C ASP A 74 15.61 -2.78 14.50
N LEU A 75 14.45 -3.04 15.10
CA LEU A 75 13.19 -2.35 14.82
C LEU A 75 12.67 -1.71 16.11
N TYR A 76 12.42 -0.41 16.08
CA TYR A 76 11.93 0.37 17.21
C TYR A 76 10.55 0.97 16.93
N LEU A 77 9.79 1.24 18.00
CA LEU A 77 8.53 1.96 17.87
C LEU A 77 8.77 3.36 17.30
N GLY A 78 8.05 3.69 16.24
CA GLY A 78 8.22 4.95 15.52
C GLY A 78 9.03 4.84 14.23
N ASP A 79 9.69 3.70 13.99
CA ASP A 79 10.40 3.46 12.74
C ASP A 79 9.45 3.42 11.55
N VAL A 80 9.86 4.05 10.45
CA VAL A 80 9.16 3.98 9.16
C VAL A 80 9.80 2.90 8.30
N VAL A 81 9.08 1.80 8.11
CA VAL A 81 9.54 0.68 7.28
C VAL A 81 9.03 0.84 5.85
N VAL A 82 9.93 0.72 4.88
CA VAL A 82 9.59 0.75 3.45
C VAL A 82 9.71 -0.65 2.85
N GLY A 83 8.58 -1.26 2.49
CA GLY A 83 8.52 -2.61 1.94
C GLY A 83 9.10 -2.71 0.53
N ARG A 84 10.31 -3.29 0.40
CA ARG A 84 10.95 -3.60 -0.90
C ARG A 84 10.58 -4.99 -1.44
N ARG A 85 10.05 -5.84 -0.56
CA ARG A 85 9.54 -7.19 -0.87
C ARG A 85 8.43 -7.49 0.13
N VAL A 86 7.20 -7.68 -0.36
CA VAL A 86 6.01 -7.90 0.48
C VAL A 86 5.42 -9.27 0.17
N MET A 87 5.08 -10.03 1.21
CA MET A 87 4.59 -11.40 1.08
C MET A 87 3.48 -11.65 2.10
N GLN A 88 2.44 -12.35 1.69
CA GLN A 88 1.34 -12.72 2.58
C GLN A 88 1.74 -13.98 3.37
N TYR A 89 2.01 -13.81 4.66
CA TYR A 89 2.60 -14.88 5.50
C TYR A 89 1.67 -16.06 5.77
N ASP A 90 0.35 -15.85 5.72
CA ASP A 90 -0.67 -16.87 6.00
C ASP A 90 -1.14 -17.60 4.72
N MET A 91 -0.59 -17.25 3.55
CA MET A 91 -0.92 -17.90 2.29
C MET A 91 -0.06 -19.15 2.10
N GLY A 92 -0.66 -20.30 2.36
CA GLY A 92 -0.03 -21.59 2.18
C GLY A 92 -1.04 -22.72 2.25
N LYS A 93 -0.51 -23.95 2.25
CA LYS A 93 -1.30 -25.18 2.34
C LYS A 93 -0.72 -26.11 3.38
N MET A 94 -1.59 -26.81 4.10
CA MET A 94 -1.18 -27.93 4.93
C MET A 94 -0.86 -29.14 4.04
N ILE A 95 0.33 -29.70 4.20
CA ILE A 95 0.74 -30.93 3.52
C ILE A 95 0.67 -32.13 4.47
N ALA A 96 0.83 -33.34 3.91
CA ALA A 96 0.83 -34.57 4.71
C ALA A 96 1.85 -34.49 5.86
N GLY A 97 1.45 -34.96 7.04
CA GLY A 97 2.27 -34.84 8.26
C GLY A 97 2.08 -33.53 9.04
N GLY A 98 1.11 -32.68 8.66
CA GLY A 98 0.76 -31.49 9.44
C GLY A 98 1.74 -30.32 9.28
N LEU A 99 2.56 -30.33 8.23
CA LEU A 99 3.48 -29.23 7.91
C LEU A 99 2.75 -28.16 7.10
N PHE A 100 3.04 -26.88 7.36
CA PHE A 100 2.57 -25.76 6.55
C PHE A 100 3.59 -25.46 5.45
N GLN A 101 3.15 -25.52 4.19
CA GLN A 101 3.94 -25.11 3.05
C GLN A 101 3.47 -23.72 2.61
N GLU A 102 4.35 -22.72 2.74
CA GLU A 102 4.11 -21.38 2.20
C GLU A 102 4.00 -21.42 0.67
N THR A 103 3.00 -20.74 0.12
CA THR A 103 2.75 -20.66 -1.33
C THR A 103 2.55 -19.23 -1.83
N ALA A 104 2.75 -18.23 -0.98
CA ALA A 104 2.69 -16.85 -1.41
C ALA A 104 3.81 -16.53 -2.41
N ASP A 105 3.52 -15.67 -3.37
CA ASP A 105 4.54 -15.01 -4.19
C ASP A 105 4.86 -13.65 -3.61
N ALA A 106 6.14 -13.41 -3.33
CA ALA A 106 6.56 -12.10 -2.90
C ALA A 106 6.38 -11.07 -4.04
N LYS A 107 5.73 -9.96 -3.72
CA LYS A 107 5.57 -8.82 -4.62
C LYS A 107 6.69 -7.83 -4.38
N VAL A 108 7.31 -7.40 -5.49
CA VAL A 108 8.34 -6.36 -5.50
C VAL A 108 7.77 -5.09 -6.12
N PRO A 109 8.13 -3.90 -5.62
CA PRO A 109 7.69 -2.64 -6.22
C PRO A 109 8.17 -2.49 -7.67
N ALA A 110 7.48 -1.66 -8.45
CA ALA A 110 7.94 -1.28 -9.79
C ALA A 110 9.30 -0.55 -9.73
N TRP A 111 10.04 -0.58 -10.85
CA TRP A 111 11.38 0.04 -10.97
C TRP A 111 11.45 1.46 -10.42
N LEU A 112 10.46 2.30 -10.73
CA LEU A 112 10.38 3.69 -10.24
C LEU A 112 10.42 3.77 -8.71
N LEU A 113 9.61 2.95 -8.04
CA LEU A 113 9.54 2.93 -6.58
C LEU A 113 10.82 2.34 -5.98
N ASN A 114 11.35 1.26 -6.55
CA ASN A 114 12.64 0.71 -6.08
C ASN A 114 13.80 1.70 -6.21
N SER A 115 13.82 2.48 -7.29
CA SER A 115 14.82 3.55 -7.50
C SER A 115 14.65 4.66 -6.45
N ALA A 116 13.41 5.10 -6.20
CA ALA A 116 13.12 6.09 -5.18
C ALA A 116 13.56 5.63 -3.78
N VAL A 117 13.24 4.38 -3.40
CA VAL A 117 13.68 3.82 -2.11
C VAL A 117 15.19 3.76 -1.99
N SER A 118 15.90 3.41 -3.06
CA SER A 118 17.37 3.38 -3.06
C SER A 118 18.00 4.77 -2.88
N ALA A 119 17.29 5.84 -3.28
CA ALA A 119 17.73 7.21 -3.06
C ALA A 119 17.52 7.70 -1.62
N LEU A 120 16.60 7.08 -0.85
CA LEU A 120 16.36 7.41 0.57
C LEU A 120 17.45 6.87 1.51
N SER A 121 18.22 5.88 1.07
CA SER A 121 19.27 5.22 1.87
C SER A 121 20.64 5.89 1.73
N LYS A 122 20.67 7.17 1.32
CA LYS A 122 21.86 8.01 1.24
C LYS A 122 21.79 9.05 2.35
#